data_AF-D5WVE4-F1
#
_entry.id   AF-D5WVE4-F1
#
_cell.length_a   1.000
_cell.length_b   1.000
_cell.length_c   1.000
_cell.angle_alpha   90.00
_cell.angle_beta   90.00
_cell.angle_gamma   90.00
#
_symmetry.space_group_name_H-M   'P 1'
#
loop_
_entity.id
_entity.type
_entity.pdbx_description
1 polymer ?
#
loop_
_entity_poly.entity_id
_entity_poly.type
_entity_poly.pdbx_seq_one_letter_code
_entity_poly.pdbx_strand_id
1 'polypeptide(L)'
;MLNQNHDESSVLYEVMTISEAEKMWGLGKDTLRKSIDRGRFARHEVRKSGGTWLITRKAVERHYGQPPIEQATEDEVKNALEQFITKYKSALDRLAKQ
;
A
#
# COMPACT_ATOMS: atom_id res chain seq x y z
N MET A 1 9.52 21.18 -7.16
CA MET A 1 8.49 20.22 -6.71
C MET A 1 9.12 18.84 -6.80
N LEU A 2 9.27 18.13 -5.69
CA LEU A 2 9.96 16.83 -5.69
C LEU A 2 9.12 15.82 -6.48
N ASN A 3 9.72 15.31 -7.56
CA ASN A 3 9.17 14.26 -8.39
C ASN A 3 9.09 12.98 -7.55
N GLN A 4 7.89 12.61 -7.09
CA GLN A 4 7.64 11.38 -6.34
C GLN A 4 7.61 10.18 -7.30
N ASN A 5 8.78 9.81 -7.83
CA ASN A 5 8.98 8.44 -8.28
C ASN A 5 8.92 7.58 -7.02
N HIS A 6 7.77 6.95 -6.79
CA HIS A 6 7.52 6.08 -5.65
C HIS A 6 8.52 4.92 -5.71
N ASP A 7 9.61 5.03 -4.95
CA ASP A 7 10.57 3.95 -4.78
C ASP A 7 9.95 2.92 -3.84
N GLU A 8 9.10 2.05 -4.39
CA GLU A 8 8.48 0.93 -3.66
C GLU A 8 9.52 -0.06 -3.09
N SER A 9 10.81 0.14 -3.41
CA SER A 9 11.94 -0.64 -2.86
C SER A 9 12.70 0.09 -1.74
N SER A 10 12.21 1.24 -1.26
CA SER A 10 12.82 1.93 -0.13
C SER A 10 12.62 1.15 1.17
N VAL A 11 13.73 0.89 1.86
CA VAL A 11 13.77 0.21 3.17
C VAL A 11 12.89 0.88 4.23
N LEU A 12 12.55 2.16 4.05
CA LEU A 12 11.66 2.91 4.93
C LEU A 12 10.23 2.37 4.94
N TYR A 13 9.79 1.71 3.86
CA TYR A 13 8.42 1.20 3.70
C TYR A 13 8.32 -0.33 3.84
N GLU A 14 9.43 -0.99 4.17
CA GLU A 14 9.47 -2.44 4.43
C GLU A 14 9.06 -2.80 5.86
N VAL A 15 9.08 -1.84 6.79
CA VAL A 15 8.68 -2.02 8.20
C VAL A 15 7.60 -1.00 8.55
N MET A 16 6.54 -1.47 9.18
CA MET A 16 5.42 -0.63 9.62
C MET A 16 4.94 -1.04 11.00
N THR A 17 4.15 -0.19 11.62
CA THR A 17 3.44 -0.54 12.85
C THR A 17 2.37 -1.59 12.56
N ILE A 18 2.04 -2.41 13.54
CA ILE A 18 0.96 -3.40 13.37
C ILE A 18 -0.40 -2.74 13.07
N SER A 19 -0.62 -1.51 13.54
CA SER A 19 -1.87 -0.78 13.28
C SER A 19 -1.94 -0.29 11.82
N GLU A 20 -0.81 0.17 11.26
CA GLU A 20 -0.72 0.49 9.83
C GLU A 20 -0.94 -0.76 8.97
N ALA A 21 -0.32 -1.89 9.34
CA ALA A 21 -0.52 -3.15 8.64
C ALA A 21 -1.97 -3.66 8.73
N GLU A 22 -2.61 -3.59 9.91
CA GLU A 22 -4.03 -3.97 10.05
C GLU A 22 -4.92 -3.13 9.14
N LYS A 23 -4.66 -1.81 9.04
CA LYS A 23 -5.40 -0.94 8.12
C LYS A 23 -5.12 -1.29 6.65
N MET A 24 -3.85 -1.45 6.27
CA MET A 24 -3.43 -1.72 4.89
C MET A 24 -3.95 -3.07 4.37
N TRP A 25 -4.05 -4.09 5.23
CA TRP A 25 -4.60 -5.39 4.86
C TRP A 25 -6.11 -5.54 5.12
N GLY A 26 -6.78 -4.49 5.62
CA GLY A 26 -8.19 -4.58 6.01
C GLY A 26 -8.45 -5.62 7.12
N LEU A 27 -7.48 -5.86 8.01
CA LEU A 27 -7.60 -6.77 9.13
C LEU A 27 -8.35 -6.11 10.29
N GLY A 28 -9.11 -6.91 11.03
CA GLY A 28 -9.73 -6.46 12.28
C GLY A 28 -8.68 -5.99 13.31
N LYS A 29 -9.05 -5.01 14.14
CA LYS A 29 -8.20 -4.49 15.22
C LYS A 29 -7.67 -5.63 16.11
N ASP A 30 -6.40 -5.53 16.49
CA ASP A 30 -5.66 -6.49 17.33
C ASP A 30 -5.46 -7.88 16.69
N THR A 31 -5.84 -8.10 15.43
CA THR A 31 -5.58 -9.34 14.71
C THR A 31 -4.08 -9.67 14.70
N LEU A 32 -3.25 -8.71 14.31
CA LEU A 32 -1.80 -8.90 14.24
C LEU A 32 -1.20 -9.00 15.63
N ARG A 33 -1.70 -8.21 16.60
CA ARG A 33 -1.28 -8.30 18.00
C ARG A 33 -1.50 -9.71 18.55
N LYS A 34 -2.69 -10.28 18.37
CA LYS A 34 -3.00 -11.64 18.81
C LYS A 34 -2.20 -12.71 18.05
N SER A 35 -1.82 -12.48 16.79
CA SER A 35 -0.92 -13.38 16.06
C SER A 35 0.50 -13.35 16.61
N ILE A 36 0.99 -12.17 17.02
CA ILE A 36 2.27 -12.00 17.71
C ILE A 36 2.26 -12.71 19.06
N ASP A 37 1.23 -12.48 19.88
CA ASP A 37 1.12 -13.10 21.20
C ASP A 37 1.04 -14.64 21.13
N ARG A 38 0.54 -15.19 20.01
CA ARG A 38 0.53 -16.63 19.71
C ARG A 38 1.84 -17.16 19.10
N GLY A 39 2.85 -16.32 18.90
CA GLY A 39 4.15 -16.72 18.35
C GLY A 39 4.11 -17.14 16.87
N ARG A 40 3.18 -16.60 16.07
CA ARG A 40 3.07 -16.96 14.65
C ARG A 40 4.18 -16.37 13.77
N PHE A 41 4.90 -15.36 14.26
CA PHE A 41 5.95 -14.67 13.55
C PHE A 41 7.35 -15.07 14.06
N ALA A 42 8.32 -15.12 13.15
CA ALA A 42 9.72 -15.32 13.51
C ALA A 42 10.31 -14.07 14.20
N ARG A 43 11.40 -14.26 14.95
CA ARG A 43 12.03 -13.17 15.72
C ARG A 43 12.52 -11.98 14.88
N HIS A 44 12.82 -12.19 13.60
CA HIS A 44 13.25 -11.14 12.67
C HIS A 44 12.09 -10.45 11.95
N GLU A 45 10.87 -10.99 12.07
CA GLU A 45 9.68 -10.47 11.38
C GLU A 45 8.94 -9.42 12.21
N VAL A 46 9.04 -9.50 13.54
CA VAL A 46 8.34 -8.63 14.48
C VAL A 46 9.25 -8.21 15.63
N ARG A 47 9.14 -6.95 16.07
CA ARG A 47 9.75 -6.49 17.32
C ARG A 47 8.91 -5.44 18.01
N LYS A 48 9.14 -5.26 19.31
CA LYS A 48 8.61 -4.13 20.07
C LYS A 48 9.60 -2.96 20.04
N SER A 49 9.10 -1.76 19.75
CA SER A 49 9.84 -0.50 19.76
C SER A 49 9.14 0.49 20.68
N GLY A 50 9.64 0.64 21.90
CA GLY A 50 8.92 1.37 22.95
C GLY A 50 7.53 0.77 23.19
N GLY A 51 6.48 1.59 23.03
CA GLY A 51 5.08 1.17 23.16
C GLY A 51 4.50 0.46 21.93
N THR A 52 5.18 0.48 20.79
CA THR A 52 4.61 0.09 19.50
C THR A 52 5.20 -1.22 18.98
N TRP A 53 4.38 -2.08 18.41
CA TRP A 53 4.84 -3.26 17.68
C TRP A 53 5.11 -2.91 16.23
N LEU A 54 6.28 -3.31 15.75
CA LEU A 54 6.70 -3.20 14.36
C LEU A 54 6.68 -4.59 13.72
N ILE A 55 6.28 -4.61 12.45
CA ILE A 55 6.20 -5.81 11.63
C ILE A 55 6.75 -5.51 10.23
N THR A 56 7.44 -6.48 9.65
CA THR A 56 7.87 -6.38 8.25
C THR A 56 6.70 -6.60 7.31
N ARG A 57 6.65 -5.85 6.21
CA ARG A 57 5.70 -6.05 5.10
C ARG A 57 5.69 -7.51 4.64
N LYS A 58 6.88 -8.07 4.39
CA LYS A 58 7.08 -9.47 3.99
C LYS A 58 6.43 -10.48 4.94
N ALA A 59 6.47 -10.23 6.25
CA ALA A 59 5.82 -11.11 7.22
C ALA A 59 4.30 -11.08 7.11
N VAL A 60 3.70 -9.89 6.95
CA VAL A 60 2.25 -9.78 6.75
C VAL A 60 1.86 -10.44 5.44
N GLU A 61 2.61 -10.20 4.36
CA GLU A 61 2.37 -10.83 3.05
C GLU A 61 2.42 -12.35 3.11
N ARG A 62 3.39 -12.91 3.83
CA ARG A 62 3.54 -14.36 3.99
C ARG A 62 2.38 -15.00 4.74
N HIS A 63 1.77 -14.30 5.70
CA HIS A 63 0.70 -14.83 6.55
C HIS A 63 -0.71 -14.49 6.06
N TYR A 64 -0.88 -13.37 5.37
CA TYR A 64 -2.16 -12.78 5.02
C TYR A 64 -2.32 -12.50 3.51
N GLY A 65 -1.29 -12.77 2.70
CA GLY A 65 -1.30 -12.51 1.25
C GLY A 65 -0.96 -11.06 0.90
N GLN A 66 -1.06 -10.70 -0.37
CA GLN A 66 -0.89 -9.31 -0.79
C GLN A 66 -1.99 -8.42 -0.17
N PRO A 67 -1.67 -7.14 0.16
CA PRO A 67 -2.73 -6.25 0.61
C PRO A 67 -3.79 -6.14 -0.50
N PRO A 68 -5.06 -5.89 -0.14
CA PRO A 68 -6.05 -5.53 -1.14
C PRO A 68 -5.47 -4.44 -2.02
N ILE A 69 -5.60 -4.58 -3.35
CA ILE A 69 -5.31 -3.47 -4.26
C ILE A 69 -6.13 -2.31 -3.72
N GLU A 70 -5.46 -1.23 -3.31
CA GLU A 70 -6.12 -0.05 -2.77
C GLU A 70 -7.24 0.28 -3.76
N GLN A 71 -8.49 0.08 -3.32
CA GLN A 71 -9.62 0.34 -4.19
C GLN A 71 -9.59 1.84 -4.39
N ALA A 72 -8.98 2.28 -5.49
CA ALA A 72 -9.08 3.64 -5.94
C ALA A 72 -10.56 3.96 -5.89
N THR A 73 -10.89 5.01 -5.15
CA THR A 73 -12.27 5.45 -5.01
C THR A 73 -12.86 5.62 -6.41
N GLU A 74 -14.16 5.41 -6.55
CA GLU A 74 -14.82 5.56 -7.85
C GLU A 74 -14.48 6.92 -8.49
N ASP A 75 -14.31 7.95 -7.67
CA ASP A 75 -13.91 9.30 -8.06
C ASP A 75 -12.44 9.39 -8.53
N GLU A 76 -11.50 8.71 -7.88
CA GLU A 76 -10.10 8.64 -8.32
C GLU A 76 -9.97 7.90 -9.66
N VAL A 77 -10.72 6.80 -9.83
CA VAL A 77 -10.75 6.05 -11.10
C VAL A 77 -11.37 6.90 -12.20
N LYS A 78 -12.50 7.57 -11.95
CA LYS A 78 -13.15 8.47 -12.92
C LYS A 78 -12.23 9.61 -13.32
N ASN A 79 -11.60 10.28 -12.35
CA ASN A 79 -10.69 11.38 -12.63
C ASN A 79 -9.48 10.92 -13.45
N ALA A 80 -8.88 9.77 -13.13
CA ALA A 80 -7.79 9.20 -13.91
C ALA A 80 -8.23 8.88 -15.37
N LEU A 81 -9.43 8.30 -15.55
CA LEU A 81 -10.00 8.02 -16.87
C LEU A 81 -10.28 9.30 -17.66
N GLU A 82 -10.86 10.33 -17.02
CA GLU A 82 -11.12 11.63 -17.65
C GLU A 82 -9.84 12.30 -18.11
N GLN A 83 -8.78 12.26 -17.30
CA GLN A 83 -7.46 12.76 -17.67
C GLN A 83 -6.88 11.99 -18.86
N PHE A 84 -6.99 10.67 -18.85
CA PHE A 84 -6.57 9.82 -19.98
C PHE A 84 -7.32 10.20 -21.26
N ILE A 85 -8.66 10.18 -21.24
CA ILE A 85 -9.49 10.49 -22.41
C ILE A 85 -9.17 11.88 -22.95
N THR A 86 -9.04 12.88 -22.06
CA THR A 86 -8.72 14.27 -22.44
C THR A 86 -7.36 14.36 -23.13
N LYS A 87 -6.34 13.68 -22.58
CA LYS A 87 -5.00 13.63 -23.16
C LYS A 87 -5.04 13.08 -24.60
N TYR A 88 -5.72 11.95 -24.81
CA TYR A 88 -5.77 11.30 -26.13
C TYR A 88 -6.67 12.02 -27.14
N LYS A 89 -7.80 12.59 -26.73
CA LYS A 89 -8.63 13.45 -27.62
C LYS A 89 -7.82 14.64 -28.13
N SER A 90 -7.09 15.33 -27.26
CA SER A 90 -6.25 16.45 -27.66
C SER A 90 -5.10 16.07 -28.60
N ALA A 91 -4.62 14.83 -28.53
CA ALA A 91 -3.58 14.31 -29.42
C ALA A 91 -4.17 13.97 -30.79
N LEU A 92 -5.37 13.38 -30.82
CA LEU A 92 -6.09 13.05 -32.05
C LEU A 92 -6.56 14.31 -32.80
N ASP A 93 -7.05 15.33 -32.10
CA ASP A 93 -7.44 16.61 -32.71
C ASP A 93 -6.26 17.34 -33.36
N ARG A 94 -5.05 17.15 -32.82
CA ARG A 94 -3.80 17.68 -33.39
C ARG A 94 -3.39 16.93 -34.66
N LEU A 95 -3.62 15.62 -34.70
CA LEU A 95 -3.39 14.78 -35.88
C LEU A 95 -4.41 15.03 -37.00
N ALA A 96 -5.66 15.34 -36.66
CA ALA A 96 -6.71 15.62 -37.64
C ALA A 96 -6.65 17.03 -38.26
N LYS A 97 -5.76 17.91 -37.76
CA LYS A 97 -5.55 19.29 -38.27
C LYS A 97 -4.28 19.43 -39.14
N GLN A 98 -3.60 18.33 -39.47
CA GLN A 98 -2.55 18.26 -40.50
C GLN A 98 -3.14 17.68 -41.79
#